data_AF-A0A8B6H949-F1
#
_entry.id   AF-A0A8B6H949-F1
#
_cell.length_a   1.000
_cell.length_b   1.000
_cell.length_c   1.000
_cell.angle_alpha   90.00
_cell.angle_beta   90.00
_cell.angle_gamma   90.00
#
_symmetry.space_group_name_H-M   'P 1'
#
loop_
_entity.id
_entity.type
_entity.pdbx_description
1 polymer ?
#
loop_
_entity_poly.entity_id
_entity_poly.type
_entity_poly.pdbx_seq_one_letter_code
_entity_poly.pdbx_strand_id
1 'polypeptide(L)'
;MAAEIDQRIIEIQREYLDFLDDGEDQGIYQQKVRDMITNNEVRLKVNINDLRRKNAKRALSLVNESFEECVAFQRALKEFVASADPTYSKQYEEFFVGFEGSFGAKHVTPRSLTSRFLGNMVCVEGIVTK
;
A
#
# COMPACT_ATOMS: atom_id res chain seq x y z
N MET A 1 -0.10 5.57 -25.62
CA MET A 1 -0.41 6.32 -24.39
C MET A 1 -1.22 5.52 -23.37
N ALA A 2 -2.50 5.16 -23.61
CA ALA A 2 -3.28 4.37 -22.62
C ALA A 2 -2.70 2.96 -22.34
N ALA A 3 -2.22 2.27 -23.38
CA ALA A 3 -1.60 0.95 -23.23
C ALA A 3 -0.24 0.97 -22.49
N GLU A 4 0.50 2.08 -22.57
CA GLU A 4 1.79 2.23 -21.86
C GLU A 4 1.58 2.51 -20.36
N ILE A 5 0.54 3.27 -20.01
CA ILE A 5 0.15 3.52 -18.62
C ILE A 5 -0.30 2.20 -17.97
N ASP A 6 -1.07 1.39 -18.70
CA ASP A 6 -1.53 0.09 -18.21
C ASP A 6 -0.38 -0.89 -17.99
N GLN A 7 0.59 -0.95 -18.93
CA GLN A 7 1.82 -1.74 -18.76
C GLN A 7 2.61 -1.32 -17.52
N ARG A 8 2.78 -0.02 -17.29
CA ARG A 8 3.51 0.47 -16.11
C ARG A 8 2.80 0.11 -14.80
N ILE A 9 1.46 0.19 -14.76
CA ILE A 9 0.68 -0.23 -13.59
C ILE A 9 0.82 -1.73 -13.33
N ILE A 10 0.85 -2.56 -14.39
CA ILE A 10 1.04 -4.01 -14.27
C ILE A 10 2.43 -4.34 -13.70
N GLU A 11 3.48 -3.64 -14.15
CA GLU A 11 4.83 -3.82 -13.60
C GLU A 11 4.89 -3.46 -12.12
N ILE A 12 4.30 -2.33 -11.74
CA ILE A 12 4.21 -1.87 -10.34
C ILE A 12 3.42 -2.89 -9.50
N GLN A 13 2.30 -3.38 -10.02
CA GLN A 13 1.48 -4.40 -9.36
C GLN A 13 2.29 -5.67 -9.08
N ARG A 14 3.10 -6.14 -10.04
CA ARG A 14 3.98 -7.31 -9.84
C ARG A 14 5.01 -7.07 -8.74
N GLU A 15 5.64 -5.91 -8.71
CA GLU A 15 6.60 -5.54 -7.65
C GLU A 15 5.93 -5.55 -6.26
N TYR A 16 4.67 -5.10 -6.15
CA TYR A 16 3.92 -5.16 -4.90
C TYR A 16 3.45 -6.57 -4.54
N LEU A 17 3.13 -7.40 -5.52
CA LEU A 17 2.76 -8.78 -5.29
C LEU A 17 3.96 -9.58 -4.75
N ASP A 18 5.15 -9.37 -5.32
CA ASP A 18 6.42 -9.91 -4.81
C ASP A 18 6.73 -9.42 -3.39
N PHE A 19 6.42 -8.15 -3.09
CA PHE A 19 6.54 -7.62 -1.73
C PHE A 19 5.63 -8.34 -0.72
N LEU A 20 4.38 -8.61 -1.10
CA LEU A 20 3.38 -9.30 -0.27
C LEU A 20 3.68 -10.79 -0.11
N ASP A 21 4.26 -11.42 -1.15
CA ASP A 21 4.72 -12.80 -1.12
C ASP A 21 6.05 -12.92 -0.37
N ASP A 22 5.99 -12.66 0.93
CA ASP A 22 7.14 -12.62 1.83
C ASP A 22 7.67 -14.01 2.25
N GLY A 23 7.45 -15.03 1.40
CA GLY A 23 7.75 -16.43 1.71
C GLY A 23 9.24 -16.73 1.90
N GLU A 24 10.13 -15.95 1.28
CA GLU A 24 11.58 -16.09 1.40
C GLU A 24 12.20 -15.26 2.56
N ASP A 25 11.43 -14.41 3.24
CA ASP A 25 11.87 -13.58 4.36
C ASP A 25 11.16 -14.02 5.67
N GLN A 26 10.61 -13.08 6.44
CA GLN A 26 9.97 -13.35 7.73
C GLN A 26 8.49 -13.79 7.64
N GLY A 27 7.90 -13.81 6.45
CA GLY A 27 6.49 -14.22 6.25
C GLY A 27 5.47 -13.31 6.93
N ILE A 28 5.85 -12.07 7.29
CA ILE A 28 5.03 -11.19 8.13
C ILE A 28 3.75 -10.79 7.39
N TYR A 29 3.88 -10.44 6.11
CA TYR A 29 2.76 -9.97 5.30
C TYR A 29 1.80 -11.09 4.93
N GLN A 30 2.31 -12.30 4.67
CA GLN A 30 1.47 -13.48 4.47
C GLN A 30 0.61 -13.75 5.71
N GLN A 31 1.20 -13.69 6.91
CA GLN A 31 0.46 -13.86 8.15
C GLN A 31 -0.57 -12.72 8.35
N LYS A 32 -0.18 -11.46 8.15
CA LYS A 32 -1.11 -10.32 8.25
C LYS A 32 -2.30 -10.44 7.29
N VAL A 33 -2.12 -10.96 6.08
CA VAL A 33 -3.23 -11.20 5.15
C VAL A 33 -4.14 -12.31 5.65
N ARG A 34 -3.58 -13.41 6.19
CA ARG A 34 -4.39 -14.48 6.80
C ARG A 34 -5.19 -13.98 8.01
N ASP A 35 -4.57 -13.15 8.85
CA ASP A 35 -5.23 -12.52 10.00
C ASP A 35 -6.34 -11.58 9.53
N MET A 36 -6.09 -10.79 8.49
CA MET A 36 -7.08 -9.91 7.86
C MET A 36 -8.31 -10.70 7.36
N ILE A 37 -8.09 -11.82 6.67
CA ILE A 37 -9.17 -12.70 6.19
C ILE A 37 -9.94 -13.30 7.37
N THR A 38 -9.23 -13.78 8.39
CA THR A 38 -9.85 -14.39 9.59
C THR A 38 -10.71 -13.38 10.36
N ASN A 39 -10.28 -12.12 10.40
CA ASN A 39 -10.99 -11.03 11.07
C ASN A 39 -12.07 -10.36 10.21
N ASN A 40 -12.31 -10.82 8.98
CA ASN A 40 -13.21 -10.19 8.01
C ASN A 40 -12.88 -8.71 7.74
N GLU A 41 -11.60 -8.35 7.75
CA GLU A 41 -11.14 -7.00 7.45
C GLU A 41 -10.85 -6.84 5.94
N VAL A 42 -11.07 -5.63 5.42
CA VAL A 42 -10.82 -5.30 4.01
C VAL A 42 -9.58 -4.42 3.82
N ARG A 43 -8.85 -4.11 4.90
CA ARG A 43 -7.70 -3.20 4.87
C ARG A 43 -6.45 -3.84 5.47
N LEU A 44 -5.40 -4.01 4.67
CA LEU A 44 -4.09 -4.45 5.14
C LEU A 44 -3.25 -3.26 5.63
N LYS A 45 -2.65 -3.35 6.82
CA LYS A 45 -1.69 -2.35 7.32
C LYS A 45 -0.25 -2.69 6.89
N VAL A 46 0.35 -1.79 6.11
CA VAL A 46 1.68 -1.95 5.51
C VAL A 46 2.66 -0.93 6.08
N ASN A 47 3.79 -1.43 6.58
CA ASN A 47 4.87 -0.58 7.04
C ASN A 47 5.74 -0.11 5.86
N ILE A 48 5.87 1.21 5.69
CA ILE A 48 6.67 1.81 4.61
C ILE A 48 8.17 1.52 4.79
N ASN A 49 8.63 1.30 6.02
CA ASN A 49 10.05 1.00 6.26
C ASN A 49 10.46 -0.35 5.66
N ASP A 50 9.56 -1.33 5.69
CA ASP A 50 9.81 -2.66 5.12
C ASP A 50 9.82 -2.58 3.58
N LEU A 51 8.89 -1.80 3.02
CA LEU A 51 8.91 -1.48 1.58
C LEU A 51 10.20 -0.75 1.19
N ARG A 52 10.71 0.16 2.02
CA ARG A 52 11.98 0.87 1.77
C ARG A 52 13.18 -0.07 1.80
N ARG A 53 13.17 -1.13 2.62
CA ARG A 53 14.24 -2.14 2.69
C ARG A 53 14.25 -3.04 1.47
N LYS A 54 13.08 -3.54 1.04
CA LYS A 54 12.97 -4.38 -0.16
C LYS A 54 13.15 -3.57 -1.44
N ASN A 55 12.47 -2.44 -1.57
CA ASN A 55 12.45 -1.63 -2.78
C ASN A 55 12.36 -0.13 -2.47
N ALA A 56 13.52 0.49 -2.26
CA ALA A 56 13.62 1.92 -1.93
C ALA A 56 13.01 2.83 -3.00
N LYS A 57 13.09 2.45 -4.28
CA LYS A 57 12.50 3.21 -5.40
C LYS A 57 10.98 3.26 -5.27
N ARG A 58 10.34 2.12 -5.01
CA ARG A 58 8.87 2.05 -4.83
C ARG A 58 8.41 2.78 -3.60
N ALA A 59 9.14 2.67 -2.49
CA ALA A 59 8.81 3.43 -1.29
C ALA A 59 8.83 4.95 -1.53
N LEU A 60 9.77 5.45 -2.34
CA LEU A 60 9.83 6.86 -2.71
C LEU A 60 8.67 7.26 -3.64
N SER A 61 8.39 6.45 -4.67
CA SER A 61 7.29 6.67 -5.60
C SER A 61 5.93 6.61 -4.89
N LEU A 62 5.69 5.64 -4.01
CA LEU A 62 4.47 5.54 -3.21
C LEU A 62 4.19 6.82 -2.41
N VAL A 63 5.25 7.42 -1.87
CA VAL A 63 5.13 8.62 -1.05
C VAL A 63 4.98 9.88 -1.93
N ASN A 64 5.54 9.90 -3.14
CA ASN A 64 5.52 11.05 -4.08
C ASN A 64 4.32 11.08 -5.04
N GLU A 65 3.96 9.93 -5.60
CA GLU A 65 2.96 9.72 -6.65
C GLU A 65 1.92 8.70 -6.13
N SER A 66 1.27 9.06 -5.03
CA SER A 66 0.54 8.08 -4.22
C SER A 66 -0.70 7.50 -4.89
N PHE A 67 -1.30 8.23 -5.84
CA PHE A 67 -2.52 7.78 -6.51
C PHE A 67 -2.32 6.50 -7.32
N GLU A 68 -1.34 6.50 -8.23
CA GLU A 68 -1.08 5.36 -9.11
C GLU A 68 -0.54 4.16 -8.31
N GLU A 69 0.39 4.43 -7.41
CA GLU A 69 1.02 3.41 -6.57
C GLU A 69 0.01 2.76 -5.60
N CYS A 70 -0.93 3.51 -5.02
CA CYS A 70 -1.98 2.95 -4.17
C CYS A 70 -2.92 2.03 -4.94
N VAL A 71 -3.35 2.43 -6.14
CA VAL A 71 -4.25 1.62 -6.97
C VAL A 71 -3.57 0.31 -7.37
N ALA A 72 -2.30 0.37 -7.78
CA ALA A 72 -1.52 -0.82 -8.11
C ALA A 72 -1.36 -1.76 -6.89
N PHE A 73 -1.11 -1.21 -5.71
CA PHE A 73 -0.99 -1.98 -4.47
C PHE A 73 -2.33 -2.65 -4.09
N GLN A 74 -3.45 -1.94 -4.18
CA GLN A 74 -4.78 -2.51 -3.91
C GLN A 74 -5.11 -3.67 -4.87
N ARG A 75 -4.76 -3.54 -6.16
CA ARG A 75 -4.91 -4.62 -7.14
C ARG A 75 -4.03 -5.83 -6.80
N ALA A 76 -2.77 -5.61 -6.45
CA ALA A 76 -1.85 -6.65 -6.02
C ALA A 76 -2.38 -7.40 -4.78
N LEU A 77 -2.92 -6.65 -3.79
CA LEU A 77 -3.53 -7.24 -2.59
C LEU A 77 -4.75 -8.09 -2.94
N LYS A 78 -5.63 -7.60 -3.82
CA LYS A 78 -6.81 -8.36 -4.25
C LYS A 78 -6.41 -9.67 -4.96
N GLU A 79 -5.40 -9.62 -5.81
CA GLU A 79 -4.86 -10.81 -6.49
C GLU A 79 -4.26 -11.81 -5.49
N PHE A 80 -3.48 -11.32 -4.52
CA PHE A 80 -2.89 -12.15 -3.47
C PHE A 80 -3.96 -12.80 -2.57
N VAL A 81 -4.97 -12.03 -2.16
CA VAL A 81 -6.12 -12.54 -1.40
C VAL A 81 -6.91 -13.56 -2.22
N ALA A 82 -7.12 -13.33 -3.52
CA ALA A 82 -7.81 -14.28 -4.39
C ALA A 82 -7.04 -15.60 -4.55
N SER A 83 -5.70 -15.56 -4.53
CA SER A 83 -4.86 -16.76 -4.53
C SER A 83 -4.90 -17.51 -3.19
N ALA A 84 -5.09 -16.81 -2.07
CA ALA A 84 -5.17 -17.41 -0.75
C ALA A 84 -6.58 -17.95 -0.42
N ASP A 85 -7.62 -17.16 -0.71
CA ASP A 85 -9.03 -17.48 -0.50
C ASP A 85 -9.93 -16.87 -1.61
N PRO A 86 -10.30 -17.66 -2.63
CA PRO A 86 -11.11 -17.18 -3.76
C PRO A 86 -12.59 -16.93 -3.38
N THR A 87 -13.07 -17.45 -2.26
CA THR A 87 -14.41 -17.19 -1.73
C THR A 87 -14.49 -15.82 -1.07
N TYR A 88 -13.51 -15.51 -0.22
CA TYR A 88 -13.41 -14.22 0.46
C TYR A 88 -13.20 -13.05 -0.50
N SER A 89 -12.35 -13.24 -1.52
CA SER A 89 -12.08 -12.21 -2.54
C SER A 89 -13.30 -11.82 -3.39
N LYS A 90 -14.33 -12.69 -3.47
CA LYS A 90 -15.59 -12.39 -4.16
C LYS A 90 -16.64 -11.73 -3.27
N GLN A 91 -16.49 -11.88 -1.95
CA GLN A 91 -17.40 -11.28 -0.98
C GLN A 91 -17.22 -9.76 -0.89
N TYR A 92 -15.99 -9.27 -1.11
CA TYR A 92 -15.66 -7.85 -1.08
C TYR A 92 -15.23 -7.37 -2.47
N GLU A 93 -15.81 -6.27 -2.94
CA GLU A 93 -15.52 -5.71 -4.26
C GLU A 93 -14.11 -5.10 -4.31
N GLU A 94 -13.68 -4.45 -3.23
CA GLU A 94 -12.43 -3.71 -3.13
C GLU A 94 -11.69 -4.01 -1.83
N PHE A 95 -10.36 -4.11 -1.93
CA PHE A 95 -9.45 -4.20 -0.78
C PHE A 95 -8.64 -2.91 -0.69
N PHE A 96 -8.38 -2.48 0.54
CA PHE A 96 -7.65 -1.26 0.83
C PHE A 96 -6.29 -1.58 1.46
N VAL A 97 -5.35 -0.65 1.31
CA VAL A 97 -4.07 -0.68 2.00
C VAL A 97 -3.98 0.56 2.88
N GLY A 98 -3.63 0.35 4.15
CA GLY A 98 -3.28 1.39 5.09
C GLY A 98 -1.76 1.43 5.23
N PHE A 99 -1.19 2.62 5.35
CA PHE A 99 0.25 2.78 5.48
C PHE A 99 0.62 3.27 6.87
N GLU A 100 1.65 2.65 7.44
CA GLU A 100 2.24 3.02 8.73
C GLU A 100 3.75 3.10 8.64
N GLY A 101 4.38 3.67 9.67
CA GLY A 101 5.83 3.80 9.77
C GLY A 101 6.34 5.22 9.57
N SER A 102 7.59 5.35 9.11
CA SER A 102 8.28 6.64 9.07
C SER A 102 8.25 7.28 7.68
N PHE A 103 7.47 8.35 7.56
CA PHE A 103 7.32 9.17 6.36
C PHE A 103 8.46 10.19 6.17
N GLY A 104 9.42 10.25 7.10
CA GLY A 104 10.57 11.14 7.02
C GLY A 104 10.17 12.61 6.85
N ALA A 105 10.65 13.27 5.80
CA ALA A 105 10.38 14.67 5.51
C ALA A 105 8.90 15.01 5.21
N LYS A 106 8.05 13.99 5.03
CA LYS A 106 6.60 14.15 4.80
C LYS A 106 5.76 13.99 6.06
N HIS A 107 6.42 13.91 7.21
CA HIS A 107 5.78 14.14 8.48
C HIS A 107 5.63 15.66 8.69
N VAL A 108 4.39 16.14 8.71
CA VAL A 108 4.07 17.57 8.76
C VAL A 108 3.03 17.87 9.82
N THR A 109 2.97 19.15 10.21
CA THR A 109 1.91 19.68 11.06
C THR A 109 0.83 20.30 10.18
N PRO A 110 -0.40 20.49 10.68
CA PRO A 110 -1.44 21.24 9.95
C PRO A 110 -0.96 22.61 9.45
N ARG A 111 -0.03 23.26 10.16
CA ARG A 111 0.58 24.54 9.76
C ARG A 111 1.57 24.41 8.59
N SER A 112 2.31 23.30 8.51
CA SER A 112 3.32 23.07 7.47
C SER A 112 2.81 22.26 6.28
N LEU A 113 1.54 21.85 6.29
CA LEU A 113 0.86 21.22 5.16
C LEU A 113 0.52 22.26 4.09
N THR A 114 1.49 22.58 3.24
CA THR A 114 1.35 23.53 2.12
C THR A 114 1.03 22.83 0.80
N SER A 115 0.70 23.60 -0.24
CA SER A 115 0.32 23.10 -1.58
C SER A 115 1.40 22.25 -2.27
N ARG A 116 2.66 22.30 -1.82
CA ARG A 116 3.74 21.44 -2.34
C ARG A 116 3.49 19.95 -2.13
N PHE A 117 2.60 19.60 -1.19
CA PHE A 117 2.27 18.21 -0.86
C PHE A 117 1.08 17.66 -1.66
N LEU A 118 0.51 18.41 -2.60
CA LEU A 118 -0.49 17.87 -3.53
C LEU A 118 0.07 16.64 -4.26
N GLY A 119 -0.74 15.57 -4.36
CA GLY A 119 -0.34 14.31 -4.97
C GLY A 119 0.50 13.38 -4.09
N ASN A 120 0.94 13.85 -2.92
CA ASN A 120 1.84 13.11 -2.02
C ASN A 120 1.10 12.49 -0.84
N MET A 121 1.61 11.36 -0.35
CA MET A 121 1.24 10.79 0.93
C MET A 121 2.01 11.47 2.05
N VAL A 122 1.31 11.99 3.04
CA VAL A 122 1.86 12.72 4.18
C VAL A 122 1.34 12.14 5.48
N CYS A 123 2.14 12.24 6.54
CA CYS A 123 1.71 11.96 7.90
C CYS A 123 1.44 13.30 8.59
N VAL A 124 0.25 13.46 9.16
CA VAL A 124 -0.15 14.69 9.88
C VAL A 124 -0.46 14.35 11.33
N GLU A 125 0.18 15.07 12.25
CA GLU A 125 -0.09 14.97 13.68
C GLU A 125 -0.86 16.19 14.18
N GLY A 126 -1.83 15.96 15.06
CA GLY A 126 -2.65 17.03 15.63
C GLY A 126 -3.68 16.51 16.64
N ILE A 127 -4.37 17.45 17.27
CA ILE A 127 -5.46 17.16 18.21
C ILE A 127 -6.75 16.97 17.42
N VAL A 128 -7.49 15.91 17.74
CA VAL A 128 -8.81 15.67 17.15
C VAL A 128 -9.80 16.68 17.73
N THR A 129 -10.32 17.56 16.87
CA THR A 129 -11.32 18.58 17.20
C THR A 129 -12.28 18.76 16.01
N LYS A 130 -13.54 19.16 16.25
CA LYS A 130 -14.56 19.39 15.22
C LYS A 130 -15.06 20.82 15.26
#